data_AF-A0A427ZA96-F1
#
_entry.id   AF-A0A427ZA96-F1
#
_cell.length_a   1.000
_cell.length_b   1.000
_cell.length_c   1.000
_cell.angle_alpha   90.00
_cell.angle_beta   90.00
_cell.angle_gamma   90.00
#
_symmetry.space_group_name_H-M   'P 1'
#
loop_
_entity.id
_entity.type
_entity.pdbx_description
1 polymer ?
#
loop_
_entity_poly.entity_id
_entity_poly.type
_entity_poly.pdbx_seq_one_letter_code
_entity_poly.pdbx_strand_id
1 'polypeptide(L)'
;MDYEAGQKWTLKAFDFEELKRLFHTWGKEMSDHDGCSALFWNNHDQPRALNRFVDVENFRNEGATMLAASIHLSRGTPYIYMGEEIGMVDPDYDSMEDYVDVESLNAY
;
A
#
# COMPACT_ATOMS: atom_id res chain seq x y z
N MET A 1 -8.62 -8.31 0.29
CA MET A 1 -7.92 -7.78 1.47
C MET A 1 -8.75 -6.83 2.33
N ASP A 2 -9.35 -5.76 1.80
CA ASP A 2 -9.69 -4.58 2.64
C ASP A 2 -11.17 -4.29 2.96
N TYR A 3 -12.12 -5.01 2.36
CA TYR A 3 -13.54 -4.72 2.58
C TYR A 3 -14.22 -5.85 3.32
N GLU A 4 -14.22 -5.77 4.65
CA GLU A 4 -14.94 -6.73 5.48
C GLU A 4 -16.44 -6.66 5.16
N ALA A 5 -17.00 -7.76 4.66
CA ALA A 5 -18.40 -7.83 4.21
C ALA A 5 -18.81 -6.73 3.19
N GLY A 6 -17.85 -6.21 2.41
CA GLY A 6 -18.10 -5.11 1.46
C GLY A 6 -18.19 -3.72 2.11
N GLN A 7 -17.90 -3.59 3.40
CA GLN A 7 -17.84 -2.31 4.09
C GLN A 7 -16.48 -1.65 3.85
N LYS A 8 -16.49 -0.49 3.18
CA LYS A 8 -15.28 0.21 2.78
C LYS A 8 -14.46 0.76 3.95
N TRP A 9 -15.16 1.28 4.97
CA TRP A 9 -14.57 2.06 6.06
C TRP A 9 -14.29 1.24 7.32
N THR A 10 -14.16 -0.08 7.17
CA THR A 10 -13.90 -0.97 8.30
C THR A 10 -12.40 -1.18 8.47
N LEU A 11 -11.89 -0.88 9.67
CA LEU A 11 -10.49 -1.15 10.01
C LEU A 11 -10.25 -2.66 10.10
N LYS A 12 -9.23 -3.13 9.39
CA LYS A 12 -8.81 -4.53 9.42
C LYS A 12 -7.30 -4.62 9.37
N ALA A 13 -6.72 -5.45 10.23
CA ALA A 13 -5.31 -5.80 10.14
C ALA A 13 -5.03 -6.52 8.82
N PHE A 14 -3.96 -6.15 8.13
CA PHE A 14 -3.60 -6.83 6.88
C PHE A 14 -3.17 -8.28 7.17
N ASP A 15 -3.47 -9.18 6.24
CA ASP A 15 -3.04 -10.58 6.31
C ASP A 15 -1.73 -10.77 5.54
N PHE A 16 -0.62 -10.93 6.26
CA PHE A 16 0.69 -11.07 5.64
C PHE A 16 0.82 -12.32 4.74
N GLU A 17 0.17 -13.44 5.09
CA GLU A 17 0.20 -14.64 4.26
C GLU A 17 -0.63 -14.45 2.99
N GLU A 18 -1.76 -13.75 3.07
CA GLU A 18 -2.53 -13.35 1.90
C GLU A 18 -1.70 -12.44 0.98
N LEU A 19 -0.99 -11.44 1.53
CA LEU A 19 -0.16 -10.53 0.75
C LEU A 19 0.95 -11.29 0.00
N LYS A 20 1.69 -12.17 0.69
CA LYS A 20 2.73 -13.00 0.07
C LYS A 20 2.18 -13.88 -1.04
N ARG A 21 1.02 -14.52 -0.80
CA ARG A 21 0.36 -15.34 -1.80
C ARG A 21 -0.05 -14.52 -3.02
N LEU A 22 -0.58 -13.32 -2.83
CA LEU A 22 -0.92 -12.41 -3.94
C LEU A 22 0.31 -12.03 -4.77
N PHE A 23 1.41 -11.64 -4.12
CA PHE A 23 2.67 -11.33 -4.81
C PHE A 23 3.19 -12.52 -5.62
N HIS A 24 3.18 -13.71 -5.03
CA HIS A 24 3.60 -14.93 -5.71
C HIS A 24 2.71 -15.25 -6.91
N THR A 25 1.39 -15.25 -6.72
CA THR A 25 0.43 -15.57 -7.79
C THR A 25 0.56 -14.58 -8.94
N TRP A 26 0.53 -13.27 -8.68
CA TRP A 26 0.69 -12.28 -9.76
C TRP A 26 2.04 -12.39 -10.45
N GLY A 27 3.14 -12.58 -9.71
CA GLY A 27 4.46 -12.75 -10.31
C GLY A 27 4.55 -13.99 -11.20
N LYS A 28 4.01 -15.13 -10.74
CA LYS A 28 4.01 -16.39 -11.47
C LYS A 28 3.11 -16.33 -12.71
N GLU A 29 1.84 -16.02 -12.54
CA GLU A 29 0.86 -16.05 -13.63
C GLU A 29 1.22 -15.03 -14.72
N MET A 30 1.72 -13.84 -14.35
CA MET A 30 2.21 -12.88 -15.34
C MET A 30 3.45 -13.38 -16.08
N SER A 31 4.33 -14.12 -15.42
CA SER A 31 5.50 -14.72 -16.08
C SER A 31 5.10 -15.88 -17.02
N ASP A 32 4.19 -16.75 -16.58
CA ASP A 32 3.75 -17.94 -17.33
C ASP A 32 2.96 -17.56 -18.60
N HIS A 33 2.39 -16.35 -18.63
CA HIS A 33 1.59 -15.83 -19.73
C HIS A 33 2.23 -14.66 -20.50
N ASP A 34 3.56 -14.49 -20.40
CA ASP A 34 4.32 -13.42 -21.09
C ASP A 34 3.80 -11.99 -20.81
N GLY A 35 3.18 -11.80 -19.65
CA GLY A 35 2.70 -10.51 -19.16
C GLY A 35 3.79 -9.65 -18.51
N CYS A 36 3.47 -8.38 -18.30
CA CYS A 36 4.30 -7.44 -17.54
C CYS A 36 3.47 -6.74 -16.46
N SER A 37 3.83 -6.94 -15.20
CA SER A 37 3.15 -6.32 -14.05
C SER A 37 3.56 -4.86 -13.88
N ALA A 38 2.59 -4.00 -13.61
CA ALA A 38 2.85 -2.71 -12.95
C ALA A 38 2.92 -2.96 -11.44
N LEU A 39 4.05 -2.65 -10.82
CA LEU A 39 4.30 -2.90 -9.40
C LEU A 39 4.29 -1.58 -8.65
N PHE A 40 3.37 -1.41 -7.70
CA PHE A 40 3.26 -0.18 -6.92
C PHE A 40 2.72 -0.49 -5.53
N TRP A 41 3.13 0.33 -4.57
CA TRP A 41 2.56 0.33 -3.23
C TRP A 41 1.55 1.45 -3.02
N ASN A 42 1.87 2.62 -3.56
CA ASN A 42 1.14 3.85 -3.30
C ASN A 42 0.62 4.45 -4.60
N ASN A 43 -0.43 5.24 -4.46
CA ASN A 43 -0.90 6.21 -5.45
C ASN A 43 -1.65 7.31 -4.70
N HIS A 44 -2.39 8.16 -5.41
CA HIS A 44 -3.15 9.26 -4.81
C HIS A 44 -4.40 8.82 -4.03
N ASP A 45 -4.89 7.60 -4.22
CA ASP A 45 -6.12 7.06 -3.61
C ASP A 45 -5.83 6.05 -2.49
N GLN A 46 -4.58 5.69 -2.27
CA GLN A 46 -4.17 4.71 -1.26
C GLN A 46 -3.46 5.40 -0.09
N PRO A 47 -3.67 4.94 1.15
CA PRO A 47 -2.84 5.38 2.29
C PRO A 47 -1.38 4.97 2.06
N ARG A 48 -0.45 5.62 2.76
CA ARG A 48 0.97 5.29 2.69
C ARG A 48 1.19 3.86 3.15
N ALA A 49 1.84 3.05 2.32
CA ALA A 49 2.14 1.66 2.59
C ALA A 49 2.94 1.44 3.89
N LEU A 50 3.75 2.43 4.30
CA LEU A 50 4.41 2.43 5.61
C LEU A 50 3.40 2.34 6.76
N ASN A 51 2.39 3.21 6.78
CA ASN A 51 1.35 3.21 7.80
C ASN A 51 0.49 1.95 7.76
N ARG A 52 0.34 1.36 6.57
CA ARG A 52 -0.52 0.19 6.37
C ARG A 52 0.13 -1.15 6.71
N PHE A 53 1.43 -1.31 6.42
CA PHE A 53 2.09 -2.62 6.47
C PHE A 53 3.28 -2.69 7.45
N VAL A 54 3.67 -1.58 8.04
CA VAL A 54 4.86 -1.48 8.89
C VAL A 54 4.49 -0.86 10.22
N ASP A 55 5.09 -1.37 11.30
CA ASP A 55 5.19 -0.62 12.56
C ASP A 55 6.14 0.56 12.35
N VAL A 56 5.58 1.66 11.83
CA VAL A 56 6.33 2.81 11.35
C VAL A 56 6.98 3.61 12.48
N GLU A 57 6.48 3.51 13.70
CA GLU A 57 7.08 4.16 14.86
C GLU A 57 8.45 3.58 15.18
N ASN A 58 8.58 2.25 15.09
CA ASN A 58 9.80 1.55 15.48
C ASN A 58 10.71 1.20 14.29
N PHE A 59 10.17 1.07 13.08
CA PHE A 59 10.88 0.50 11.93
C PHE A 59 10.69 1.27 10.63
N ARG A 60 10.55 2.60 10.66
CA ARG A 60 10.30 3.41 9.45
C ARG A 60 11.31 3.14 8.33
N ASN A 61 12.60 3.18 8.62
CA ASN A 61 13.66 3.07 7.59
C ASN A 61 13.78 1.63 7.07
N GLU A 62 13.76 0.66 7.98
CA GLU A 62 13.82 -0.78 7.69
C GLU A 62 12.59 -1.20 6.89
N GLY A 63 11.41 -0.77 7.31
CA GLY A 63 10.14 -1.04 6.65
C GLY A 63 10.04 -0.38 5.28
N ALA A 64 10.45 0.88 5.14
CA ALA A 64 10.49 1.56 3.84
C ALA A 64 11.40 0.81 2.87
N THR A 65 12.59 0.42 3.34
CA THR A 65 13.56 -0.34 2.55
C THR A 65 13.03 -1.73 2.17
N MET A 66 12.39 -2.41 3.12
CA MET A 66 11.79 -3.73 2.91
C MET A 66 10.68 -3.68 1.85
N LEU A 67 9.76 -2.71 1.96
CA LEU A 67 8.68 -2.50 0.98
C LEU A 67 9.25 -2.13 -0.39
N ALA A 68 10.23 -1.24 -0.45
CA ALA A 68 10.86 -0.88 -1.72
C ALA A 68 11.49 -2.11 -2.39
N ALA A 69 12.26 -2.91 -1.63
CA ALA A 69 12.91 -4.12 -2.14
C ALA A 69 11.89 -5.16 -2.64
N SER A 70 10.75 -5.34 -1.98
CA SER A 70 9.76 -6.36 -2.37
C SER A 70 9.14 -6.12 -3.75
N ILE A 71 9.06 -4.87 -4.22
CA ILE A 71 8.55 -4.56 -5.57
C ILE A 71 9.67 -4.29 -6.59
N HIS A 72 10.77 -3.63 -6.19
CA HIS A 72 11.84 -3.28 -7.13
C HIS A 72 12.70 -4.47 -7.55
N LEU A 73 12.75 -5.53 -6.76
CA LEU A 73 13.45 -6.77 -7.08
C LEU A 73 12.55 -7.83 -7.73
N SER A 74 11.30 -7.47 -8.03
CA SER A 74 10.32 -8.34 -8.68
C SER A 74 10.24 -8.06 -10.19
N ARG A 75 9.80 -9.05 -10.98
CA ARG A 75 9.61 -8.89 -12.43
C ARG A 75 8.42 -7.97 -12.71
N GLY A 76 8.68 -6.85 -13.38
CA GLY A 76 7.67 -5.89 -13.79
C GLY A 76 8.26 -4.49 -13.90
N THR A 77 7.40 -3.50 -14.05
CA THR A 77 7.76 -2.08 -14.03
C THR A 77 7.36 -1.50 -12.68
N PRO A 78 8.31 -1.12 -11.80
CA PRO A 78 7.99 -0.47 -10.54
C PRO A 78 7.56 0.99 -10.74
N TYR A 79 6.62 1.44 -9.92
CA TYR A 79 6.15 2.81 -9.83
C TYR A 79 6.37 3.33 -8.42
N ILE A 80 6.91 4.54 -8.31
CA ILE A 80 7.15 5.25 -7.06
C ILE A 80 6.19 6.43 -7.02
N TYR A 81 5.42 6.57 -5.94
CA TYR A 81 4.58 7.74 -5.72
C TYR A 81 5.35 8.84 -4.98
N MET A 82 5.05 10.12 -5.25
CA MET A 82 5.77 11.24 -4.65
C MET A 82 5.76 11.17 -3.11
N GLY A 83 6.96 11.22 -2.52
CA GLY A 83 7.20 11.10 -1.09
C GLY A 83 7.48 9.67 -0.62
N GLU A 84 7.20 8.64 -1.42
CA GLU A 84 7.59 7.25 -1.11
C GLU A 84 9.11 7.11 -1.01
N GLU A 85 9.86 7.82 -1.85
CA GLU A 85 11.33 7.78 -1.92
C GLU A 85 12.02 8.34 -0.67
N ILE A 86 11.30 9.13 0.13
CA ILE A 86 11.76 9.66 1.42
C ILE A 86 10.99 9.06 2.61
N GLY A 87 10.24 7.98 2.37
CA GLY A 87 9.46 7.28 3.40
C GLY A 87 8.41 8.16 4.06
N MET A 88 7.68 8.97 3.29
CA MET A 88 6.58 9.80 3.80
C MET A 88 5.46 8.93 4.38
N VAL A 89 4.90 9.38 5.49
CA VAL A 89 3.83 8.71 6.25
C VAL A 89 2.51 9.46 6.09
N ASP A 90 1.41 8.81 6.44
CA ASP A 90 0.09 9.45 6.45
C ASP A 90 0.10 10.69 7.37
N PRO A 91 -0.64 11.75 7.00
CA PRO A 91 -0.84 12.89 7.90
C PRO A 91 -1.66 12.45 9.12
N ASP A 92 -1.32 13.01 10.28
CA ASP A 92 -2.04 12.80 11.55
C ASP A 92 -2.89 14.04 11.83
N TYR A 93 -4.05 14.14 11.17
CA TYR A 93 -4.95 15.28 11.30
C TYR A 93 -5.85 15.14 12.53
N ASP A 94 -6.04 16.24 13.26
CA ASP A 94 -6.83 16.27 14.50
C ASP A 94 -8.34 16.45 14.25
N SER A 95 -8.75 16.92 13.05
CA SER A 95 -10.13 17.27 12.74
C SER A 95 -10.55 16.87 11.32
N MET A 96 -11.83 16.56 11.14
CA MET A 96 -12.42 16.32 9.82
C MET A 96 -12.34 17.56 8.90
N GLU A 97 -12.23 18.76 9.49
CA GLU A 97 -12.09 20.02 8.75
C GLU A 97 -10.77 20.14 7.98
N ASP A 98 -9.74 19.36 8.35
CA ASP A 98 -8.45 19.33 7.66
C ASP A 98 -8.47 18.42 6.42
N TYR A 99 -9.50 17.58 6.28
CA TYR A 99 -9.68 16.72 5.12
C TYR A 99 -10.42 17.46 4.01
N VAL A 100 -9.91 17.33 2.78
CA VAL A 100 -10.45 18.01 1.59
C VAL A 100 -11.05 17.04 0.56
N ASP A 101 -10.91 15.74 0.79
CA ASP A 101 -11.40 14.71 -0.11
C ASP A 101 -12.92 14.51 0.04
N VAL A 102 -13.61 14.50 -1.10
CA VAL A 102 -15.08 14.35 -1.17
C VAL A 102 -15.54 12.98 -0.68
N GLU A 103 -14.74 11.94 -0.89
CA GLU A 103 -15.10 10.60 -0.45
C GLU A 103 -15.03 10.49 1.08
N SER A 104 -13.99 11.06 1.69
CA SER A 104 -13.84 11.17 3.14
C SER A 104 -15.00 11.98 3.76
N LEU A 105 -15.33 13.14 3.18
CA LEU A 105 -16.43 14.00 3.63
C LEU A 105 -17.81 13.34 3.55
N ASN A 106 -18.05 12.48 2.56
CA ASN A 106 -19.31 11.76 2.43
C ASN A 106 -19.42 10.52 3.34
N ALA A 107 -18.28 10.02 3.83
CA ALA A 107 -18.21 8.83 4.68
C ALA A 107 -18.37 9.14 6.18
N TYR A 108 -17.97 10.35 6.59
CA TYR A 108 -18.08 10.88 7.95
C TYR A 108 -19.53 11.30 8.29
#